data_AF-A0A496RIJ1-F1
#
_entry.id   AF-A0A496RIJ1-F1
#
_cell.length_a   1.000
_cell.length_b   1.000
_cell.length_c   1.000
_cell.angle_alpha   90.00
_cell.angle_beta   90.00
_cell.angle_gamma   90.00
#
_symmetry.space_group_name_H-M   'P 1'
#
loop_
_entity.id
_entity.type
_entity.pdbx_description
1 polymer ?
#
loop_
_entity_poly.entity_id
_entity_poly.type
_entity_poly.pdbx_seq_one_letter_code
_entity_poly.pdbx_strand_id
1 'polypeptide(L)' 'RAFREVRRRTRPMSCFTNQDSVNRIIYAILRRLNNKWEDKPLKEFTQFI' A
#
# COMPACT_ATOMS: atom_id res chain seq x y z
N ARG A 1 1.64 1.13 -7.55
CA ARG A 1 0.96 2.38 -7.07
C ARG A 1 1.22 2.60 -5.58
N ALA A 2 1.06 1.56 -4.75
CA ALA A 2 1.37 1.57 -3.31
C ALA A 2 2.79 2.07 -2.98
N PHE A 3 3.83 1.43 -3.51
CA PHE A 3 5.22 1.80 -3.22
C PHE A 3 5.61 3.21 -3.67
N ARG A 4 5.01 3.72 -4.76
CA ARG A 4 5.17 5.13 -5.17
C ARG A 4 4.58 6.07 -4.13
N GLU A 5 3.45 5.70 -3.53
CA GLU A 5 2.79 6.51 -2.51
C GLU A 5 3.54 6.47 -1.17
N VAL A 6 4.12 5.32 -0.81
CA VAL A 6 5.05 5.20 0.34
C VAL A 6 6.24 6.13 0.12
N ARG A 7 6.95 5.99 -1.01
CA ARG A 7 8.11 6.80 -1.35
C ARG A 7 7.80 8.29 -1.39
N ARG A 8 6.62 8.70 -1.84
CA ARG A 8 6.20 10.11 -1.82
C ARG A 8 6.06 10.64 -0.39
N ARG A 9 5.45 9.87 0.51
CA ARG A 9 5.24 10.28 1.91
C ARG A 9 6.51 10.21 2.75
N THR A 10 7.45 9.36 2.37
CA THR A 10 8.74 9.23 3.05
C THR A 10 9.85 10.09 2.46
N ARG A 11 9.64 10.70 1.28
CA ARG A 11 10.61 11.62 0.66
C ARG A 11 11.12 12.76 1.58
N PRO A 12 10.30 13.39 2.45
CA PRO A 12 10.82 14.41 3.37
C PRO A 12 11.51 13.82 4.61
N MET A 13 11.31 12.53 4.92
CA MET A 13 12.05 11.83 5.97
C MET A 13 13.42 11.45 5.41
N SER A 14 14.37 12.41 5.45
CA SER A 14 15.73 12.24 4.92
C SER A 14 16.37 10.91 5.35
N CYS A 15 16.04 10.44 6.55
CA CYS A 15 16.44 9.14 7.08
C CYS A 15 15.23 8.48 7.77
N PHE A 16 15.13 7.15 7.68
CA PHE A 16 14.10 6.35 8.35
C PHE A 16 14.45 6.11 9.82
N THR A 17 14.69 7.16 10.59
CA THR A 17 15.18 7.06 11.98
C THR A 17 14.15 6.48 12.94
N ASN A 18 12.86 6.71 12.69
CA ASN A 18 11.77 6.21 13.53
C ASN A 18 11.01 5.10 12.81
N GLN A 19 11.29 3.85 13.20
CA GLN A 19 10.68 2.66 12.63
C GLN A 19 9.15 2.64 12.81
N ASP A 20 8.63 3.08 13.96
CA ASP A 20 7.19 3.09 14.23
C ASP A 20 6.44 4.02 13.28
N SER A 21 7.02 5.18 13.00
CA SER A 21 6.45 6.14 12.04
C SER A 21 6.40 5.58 10.63
N VAL A 22 7.44 4.86 10.21
CA VAL A 22 7.48 4.19 8.90
C VAL A 22 6.43 3.08 8.83
N ASN A 23 6.34 2.25 9.87
CA ASN A 23 5.35 1.18 9.96
C ASN A 23 3.92 1.73 9.87
N ARG A 24 3.62 2.83 10.58
CA ARG A 24 2.30 3.51 10.51
C ARG A 24 1.98 4.02 9.11
N ILE A 25 2.94 4.63 8.43
CA ILE A 25 2.75 5.16 7.06
C ILE A 25 2.47 4.02 6.07
N ILE A 26 3.24 2.94 6.16
CA ILE A 26 3.06 1.76 5.31
C ILE A 26 1.68 1.15 5.57
N TYR A 27 1.34 0.91 6.83
CA TYR A 27 0.05 0.35 7.23
C TYR A 27 -1.12 1.19 6.72
N ALA A 28 -1.08 2.51 6.90
CA ALA A 28 -2.15 3.40 6.46
C ALA A 28 -2.36 3.36 4.93
N ILE A 29 -1.27 3.28 4.15
CA ILE A 29 -1.35 3.17 2.69
C ILE A 29 -1.94 1.83 2.28
N LEU A 30 -1.46 0.72 2.86
CA LEU A 30 -1.95 -0.62 2.54
C LEU A 30 -3.43 -0.77 2.92
N ARG A 31 -3.83 -0.33 4.12
CA ARG A 31 -5.23 -0.34 4.55
C ARG A 31 -6.13 0.43 3.59
N ARG A 32 -5.74 1.65 3.20
CA ARG A 32 -6.50 2.43 2.21
C ARG A 32 -6.63 1.70 0.87
N LEU A 33 -5.58 1.01 0.43
CA LEU A 33 -5.63 0.25 -0.81
C LEU A 33 -6.51 -0.99 -0.67
N ASN A 34 -6.42 -1.73 0.43
CA ASN A 34 -7.29 -2.88 0.68
C ASN A 34 -8.77 -2.48 0.66
N ASN A 35 -9.15 -1.43 1.41
CA ASN A 35 -10.53 -0.94 1.41
C ASN A 35 -11.00 -0.47 0.01
N LYS A 36 -10.09 0.01 -0.84
CA LYS A 36 -10.45 0.42 -2.21
C LYS A 36 -10.74 -0.77 -3.12
N TRP A 37 -10.20 -1.94 -2.79
CA TRP A 37 -10.29 -3.17 -3.58
C TRP A 37 -11.25 -4.21 -2.96
N GLU A 38 -11.73 -3.97 -1.74
CA GLU A 38 -12.66 -4.84 -1.00
C GLU A 38 -13.92 -5.18 -1.81
N ASP A 39 -14.49 -4.19 -2.49
CA ASP A 39 -15.70 -4.38 -3.32
C ASP A 39 -15.40 -4.71 -4.79
N LYS A 40 -14.16 -5.10 -5.11
CA LYS A 40 -13.71 -5.33 -6.50
C LYS A 40 -13.08 -6.71 -6.63
N PRO A 41 -13.88 -7.79 -6.55
CA PRO A 41 -13.37 -9.12 -6.79
C PRO A 41 -12.76 -9.18 -8.20
N LEU A 42 -11.65 -9.93 -8.31
CA LEU A 42 -11.09 -10.24 -9.62
C LEU A 42 -12.11 -11.05 -10.41
N LYS A 43 -12.17 -10.83 -11.72
CA LYS A 43 -13.00 -11.68 -12.59
C LYS A 43 -12.55 -13.12 -12.42
N GLU A 44 -13.53 -14.02 -12.43
CA GLU A 44 -13.27 -15.45 -12.39
C GLU A 44 -12.26 -15.83 -13.47
N PHE A 45 -11.36 -16.74 -13.12
CA PHE A 45 -10.33 -17.21 -14.02
C PHE A 45 -10.99 -18.07 -15.11
N THR A 46 -10.87 -17.65 -16.38
CA THR A 46 -11.61 -18.25 -17.50
C THR A 46 -10.80 -19.31 -18.27
N GLN A 47 -9.53 -19.54 -17.92
CA GLN A 47 -8.70 -20.54 -18.59
C GLN A 47 -8.74 -21.84 -17.81
N PHE A 48 -9.63 -22.74 -18.18
CA PHE A 48 -9.54 -24.14 -17.74
C PHE A 48 -8.45 -24.83 -18.56
N ILE A 49 -7.52 -25.52 -17.88
CA ILE A 49 -6.54 -26.43 -18.49
C ILE A 49 -7.18 -27.79 -18.65
#